data_AF-A0A849K571-F1
#
_entry.id   AF-A0A849K571-F1
#
_cell.length_a   1.000
_cell.length_b   1.000
_cell.length_c   1.000
_cell.angle_alpha   90.00
_cell.angle_beta   90.00
_cell.angle_gamma   90.00
#
_symmetry.space_group_name_H-M   'P 1'
#
loop_
_entity.id
_entity.type
_entity.pdbx_description
1 polymer ?
#
loop_
_entity_poly.entity_id
_entity_poly.type
_entity_poly.pdbx_seq_one_letter_code
_entity_poly.pdbx_strand_id
1 'polypeptide(L)'
;MSITGVQAAPGGGGPPHPPGDEGELGANNLSVPTVFVPGSAGSPFGGTCTDGDDSVDPAGTKGVDTDGDGIPDEHLDYWVQGIATWQADCAEAAADTLTVGAEWGDNLQNAPLKAGTPIRVEIGLFADPTAFPMPGYTVVKLDPTLLDRESHYGTLGVEESPYPEVRAWDGGATLDIRTTDGSVVVADEIAYGAEVNSTGRVVYGYNWQKPVGGEYLITVTTPAVGLGATDAGTLSDSDGDGVDDTVTLVVNVGNKGGGNGGGNGGRPADRPRGGNGGQGGGNALGRG
;
A
#
# COMPACT_ATOMS: atom_id res chain seq x y z
N MET A 1 -17.90 2.49 -27.75
CA MET A 1 -18.18 3.41 -26.64
C MET A 1 -17.00 3.28 -25.70
N SER A 2 -16.18 4.32 -25.60
CA SER A 2 -14.94 4.30 -24.81
C SER A 2 -15.31 4.53 -23.35
N ILE A 3 -15.01 3.56 -22.50
CA ILE A 3 -15.17 3.69 -21.05
C ILE A 3 -13.95 4.49 -20.59
N THR A 4 -14.18 5.73 -20.19
CA THR A 4 -13.15 6.57 -19.59
C THR A 4 -12.86 5.99 -18.21
N GLY A 5 -11.69 5.37 -18.03
CA GLY A 5 -11.29 4.74 -16.78
C GLY A 5 -11.25 5.76 -15.65
N VAL A 6 -11.93 5.46 -14.55
CA VAL A 6 -11.66 6.10 -13.26
C VAL A 6 -10.31 5.56 -12.80
N GLN A 7 -9.32 6.43 -12.81
CA GLN A 7 -7.96 6.11 -12.40
C GLN A 7 -7.98 5.92 -10.87
N ALA A 8 -7.78 4.69 -10.40
CA ALA A 8 -7.58 4.41 -8.99
C ALA A 8 -6.34 5.17 -8.50
N ALA A 9 -6.45 5.82 -7.34
CA ALA A 9 -5.32 6.52 -6.73
C ALA A 9 -4.31 5.49 -6.19
N PRO A 10 -3.00 5.77 -6.28
CA PRO A 10 -1.95 4.84 -5.87
C PRO A 10 -2.02 4.59 -4.35
N GLY A 11 -2.32 3.34 -3.96
CA GLY A 11 -2.51 2.94 -2.56
C GLY A 11 -1.23 3.08 -1.73
N GLY A 12 -1.14 4.13 -0.93
CA GLY A 12 -0.09 4.28 0.07
C GLY A 12 -0.51 3.68 1.41
N GLY A 13 -0.04 2.47 1.73
CA GLY A 13 -0.26 1.83 3.03
C GLY A 13 0.10 2.74 4.21
N GLY A 14 -0.92 3.23 4.90
CA GLY A 14 -0.80 3.84 6.21
C GLY A 14 -0.41 2.81 7.27
N PRO A 15 0.11 3.25 8.42
CA PRO A 15 0.49 2.31 9.46
C PRO A 15 -0.76 1.56 9.93
N PRO A 16 -0.74 0.21 9.95
CA PRO A 16 -1.73 -0.51 10.73
C PRO A 16 -1.58 -0.05 12.18
N HIS A 17 -2.69 0.28 12.82
CA HIS A 17 -2.71 0.48 14.26
C HIS A 17 -2.00 -0.73 14.90
N PRO A 18 -1.06 -0.53 15.85
CA PRO A 18 -0.48 -1.63 16.57
C PRO A 18 -1.61 -2.40 17.26
N PRO A 19 -1.59 -3.74 17.25
CA PRO A 19 -2.58 -4.51 17.97
C PRO A 19 -2.51 -4.11 19.45
N GLY A 20 -3.57 -3.51 19.97
CA GLY A 20 -3.73 -3.32 21.40
C GLY A 20 -3.76 -4.70 22.06
N ASP A 21 -3.02 -4.87 23.14
CA ASP A 21 -2.88 -6.11 23.94
C ASP A 21 -4.19 -6.62 24.59
N GLU A 22 -5.35 -6.15 24.13
CA GLU A 22 -6.66 -6.57 24.64
C GLU A 22 -7.57 -7.02 23.49
N GLY A 23 -7.32 -8.22 22.96
CA GLY A 23 -8.35 -9.07 22.35
C GLY A 23 -9.35 -8.37 21.43
N GLU A 24 -8.91 -7.43 20.59
CA GLU A 24 -9.77 -6.89 19.53
C GLU A 24 -10.07 -8.04 18.59
N LEU A 25 -11.29 -8.58 18.71
CA LEU A 25 -11.91 -9.35 17.64
C LEU A 25 -11.87 -8.44 16.42
N GLY A 26 -10.88 -8.65 15.55
CA GLY A 26 -10.51 -7.72 14.49
C GLY A 26 -11.76 -7.18 13.82
N ALA A 27 -11.97 -5.86 13.93
CA ALA A 27 -13.08 -5.19 13.28
C ALA A 27 -12.96 -5.47 11.78
N ASN A 28 -13.81 -6.36 11.27
CA ASN A 28 -13.86 -6.69 9.86
C ASN A 28 -14.19 -5.39 9.12
N ASN A 29 -13.33 -5.00 8.20
CA ASN A 29 -13.50 -3.86 7.31
C ASN A 29 -13.23 -4.30 5.87
N LEU A 30 -13.52 -5.57 5.57
CA LEU A 30 -13.46 -6.06 4.20
C LEU A 30 -14.52 -5.29 3.41
N SER A 31 -14.08 -4.47 2.47
CA SER A 31 -14.98 -3.58 1.71
C SER A 31 -15.07 -4.01 0.25
N VAL A 32 -14.09 -4.78 -0.21
CA VAL A 32 -14.06 -5.37 -1.54
C VAL A 32 -14.34 -6.87 -1.42
N PRO A 33 -15.26 -7.42 -2.24
CA PRO A 33 -15.57 -8.84 -2.20
C PRO A 33 -14.33 -9.71 -2.36
N THR A 34 -14.30 -10.86 -1.71
CA THR A 34 -13.12 -11.73 -1.72
C THR A 34 -13.48 -13.19 -1.95
N VAL A 35 -12.75 -13.86 -2.83
CA VAL A 35 -12.77 -15.32 -2.98
C VAL A 35 -11.65 -15.94 -2.13
N PHE A 36 -12.01 -16.80 -1.18
CA PHE A 36 -11.08 -17.50 -0.30
C PHE A 36 -10.72 -18.88 -0.86
N VAL A 37 -9.42 -19.16 -0.99
CA VAL A 37 -8.89 -20.39 -1.59
C VAL A 37 -7.85 -21.03 -0.65
N PRO A 38 -7.99 -22.33 -0.30
CA PRO A 38 -9.02 -23.29 -0.73
C PRO A 38 -10.36 -23.19 0.02
N GLY A 39 -10.55 -22.14 0.83
CA GLY A 39 -11.74 -21.86 1.63
C GLY A 39 -11.42 -20.81 2.70
N SER A 40 -12.38 -20.32 3.46
CA SER A 40 -12.16 -19.26 4.46
C SER A 40 -11.50 -19.74 5.75
N ALA A 41 -11.39 -21.05 5.95
CA ALA A 41 -10.78 -21.63 7.15
C ALA A 41 -9.29 -21.25 7.28
N GLY A 42 -8.94 -20.59 8.39
CA GLY A 42 -7.56 -20.12 8.64
C GLY A 42 -7.25 -18.75 8.04
N SER A 43 -8.22 -18.13 7.35
CA SER A 43 -8.15 -16.73 6.98
C SER A 43 -7.90 -15.84 8.20
N PRO A 44 -7.00 -14.84 8.12
CA PRO A 44 -6.83 -13.84 9.16
C PRO A 44 -8.00 -12.84 9.21
N PHE A 45 -8.88 -12.90 8.23
CA PHE A 45 -10.03 -12.00 8.10
C PHE A 45 -11.24 -12.62 8.82
N GLY A 46 -12.01 -11.78 9.50
CA GLY A 46 -13.26 -12.20 10.12
C GLY A 46 -14.30 -12.60 9.08
N GLY A 47 -15.39 -13.22 9.53
CA GLY A 47 -16.53 -13.57 8.67
C GLY A 47 -16.59 -15.06 8.33
N THR A 48 -17.80 -15.51 8.00
CA THR A 48 -18.04 -16.82 7.39
C THR A 48 -18.56 -16.57 6.00
N CYS A 49 -17.95 -17.20 4.99
CA CYS A 49 -18.51 -17.25 3.65
C CYS A 49 -19.44 -18.46 3.58
N THR A 50 -20.68 -18.23 3.18
CA THR A 50 -21.75 -19.20 3.06
C THR A 50 -22.30 -19.19 1.64
N ASP A 51 -23.27 -20.07 1.36
CA ASP A 51 -23.95 -20.06 0.08
C ASP A 51 -24.97 -18.92 0.06
N GLY A 52 -24.53 -17.69 -0.25
CA GLY A 52 -25.42 -16.54 -0.26
C GLY A 52 -24.69 -15.20 -0.37
N ASP A 53 -25.44 -14.14 -0.13
CA ASP A 53 -24.88 -12.81 0.10
C ASP A 53 -24.53 -12.70 1.59
N ASP A 54 -23.23 -12.70 1.89
CA ASP A 54 -22.69 -12.54 3.23
C ASP A 54 -22.24 -11.09 3.51
N SER A 55 -22.74 -10.13 2.73
CA SER A 55 -22.51 -8.72 3.03
C SER A 55 -23.12 -8.36 4.39
N VAL A 56 -22.39 -7.55 5.15
CA VAL A 56 -22.85 -7.00 6.43
C VAL A 56 -22.77 -5.49 6.34
N ASP A 57 -23.94 -4.86 6.40
CA ASP A 57 -24.07 -3.41 6.42
C ASP A 57 -23.22 -2.77 7.51
N PRO A 58 -22.62 -1.59 7.25
CA PRO A 58 -21.84 -0.89 8.25
C PRO A 58 -22.60 -0.60 9.54
N ALA A 59 -22.01 -1.06 10.64
CA ALA A 59 -22.49 -0.86 11.99
C ALA A 59 -21.42 -0.13 12.84
N GLY A 60 -21.88 0.57 13.88
CA GLY A 60 -21.04 1.37 14.77
C GLY A 60 -21.37 2.85 14.73
N THR A 61 -20.57 3.64 15.43
CA THR A 61 -20.72 5.10 15.47
C THR A 61 -20.28 5.68 14.13
N LYS A 62 -21.16 6.43 13.47
CA LYS A 62 -20.78 7.24 12.32
C LYS A 62 -19.80 8.33 12.75
N GLY A 63 -18.78 8.55 11.93
CA GLY A 63 -18.00 9.77 11.99
C GLY A 63 -18.88 10.95 11.61
N VAL A 64 -18.69 12.05 12.34
CA VAL A 64 -19.18 13.39 12.00
C VAL A 64 -17.94 14.26 12.06
N ASP A 65 -17.53 14.83 10.92
CA ASP A 65 -16.48 15.87 10.76
C ASP A 65 -15.69 16.13 12.06
N THR A 66 -14.64 15.33 12.23
CA THR A 66 -13.93 15.19 13.50
C THR A 66 -12.62 15.97 13.59
N ASP A 67 -12.14 16.57 12.49
CA ASP A 67 -10.86 17.28 12.52
C ASP A 67 -10.99 18.73 13.02
N GLY A 68 -12.22 19.25 13.05
CA GLY A 68 -12.53 20.58 13.57
C GLY A 68 -11.96 21.72 12.72
N ASP A 69 -11.64 21.46 11.45
CA ASP A 69 -11.09 22.44 10.52
C ASP A 69 -12.12 23.48 10.02
N GLY A 70 -13.41 23.20 10.24
CA GLY A 70 -14.54 24.08 9.90
C GLY A 70 -14.96 24.02 8.43
N ILE A 71 -14.43 23.06 7.67
CA ILE A 71 -14.87 22.71 6.32
C ILE A 71 -15.79 21.49 6.47
N PRO A 72 -17.06 21.56 6.04
CA PRO A 72 -17.88 20.36 5.99
C PRO A 72 -17.17 19.32 5.14
N ASP A 73 -16.81 18.19 5.74
CA ASP A 73 -16.47 16.97 5.00
C ASP A 73 -17.54 16.79 3.92
N GLU A 74 -17.13 16.46 2.69
CA GLU A 74 -18.08 16.19 1.60
C GLU A 74 -19.10 15.09 1.95
N HIS A 75 -18.84 14.36 3.03
CA HIS A 75 -19.64 13.30 3.60
C HIS A 75 -20.01 13.62 5.05
N LEU A 76 -21.26 14.05 5.26
CA LEU A 76 -21.80 14.37 6.59
C LEU A 76 -22.09 13.12 7.45
N ASP A 77 -22.04 11.93 6.87
CA ASP A 77 -22.31 10.64 7.53
C ASP A 77 -21.43 9.54 6.88
N TYR A 78 -20.38 9.08 7.59
CA TYR A 78 -19.53 7.96 7.16
C TYR A 78 -19.24 6.98 8.29
N TRP A 79 -18.87 5.75 7.95
CA TRP A 79 -18.38 4.76 8.90
C TRP A 79 -16.86 4.65 8.77
N VAL A 80 -16.14 4.93 9.86
CA VAL A 80 -14.67 5.02 9.87
C VAL A 80 -14.06 3.62 9.85
N GLN A 81 -13.11 3.39 8.95
CA GLN A 81 -12.38 2.13 8.87
C GLN A 81 -11.56 1.90 10.14
N GLY A 82 -11.54 0.66 10.63
CA GLY A 82 -10.86 0.28 11.86
C GLY A 82 -11.60 0.66 13.15
N ILE A 83 -12.74 1.35 13.06
CA ILE A 83 -13.59 1.70 14.20
C ILE A 83 -14.98 1.08 14.04
N ALA A 84 -15.61 1.29 12.89
CA ALA A 84 -16.85 0.64 12.53
C ALA A 84 -16.57 -0.77 11.96
N THR A 85 -17.64 -1.55 11.81
CA THR A 85 -17.58 -2.93 11.32
C THR A 85 -18.49 -3.11 10.12
N TRP A 86 -17.99 -3.74 9.07
CA TRP A 86 -18.76 -4.19 7.91
C TRP A 86 -18.02 -5.30 7.19
N GLN A 87 -18.70 -5.94 6.25
CA GLN A 87 -18.10 -6.99 5.44
C GLN A 87 -18.73 -6.94 4.05
N ALA A 88 -17.92 -6.82 3.01
CA ALA A 88 -18.33 -7.12 1.65
C ALA A 88 -18.55 -8.63 1.51
N ASP A 89 -19.34 -9.02 0.53
CA ASP A 89 -19.67 -10.42 0.28
C ASP A 89 -18.43 -11.24 -0.07
N CYS A 90 -18.50 -12.56 0.14
CA CYS A 90 -17.39 -13.45 -0.08
C CYS A 90 -17.81 -14.82 -0.59
N ALA A 91 -16.87 -15.49 -1.26
CA ALA A 91 -17.06 -16.83 -1.77
C ALA A 91 -15.88 -17.72 -1.38
N GLU A 92 -16.10 -19.03 -1.41
CA GLU A 92 -15.05 -20.03 -1.31
C GLU A 92 -14.85 -20.74 -2.64
N ALA A 93 -13.59 -21.06 -2.96
CA ALA A 93 -13.25 -21.90 -4.09
C ALA A 93 -12.22 -22.95 -3.68
N ALA A 94 -12.29 -24.14 -4.30
CA ALA A 94 -11.29 -25.17 -4.09
C ALA A 94 -9.93 -24.75 -4.67
N ALA A 95 -8.84 -25.31 -4.13
CA ALA A 95 -7.51 -25.15 -4.72
C ALA A 95 -7.52 -25.48 -6.22
N ASP A 96 -6.72 -24.74 -6.98
CA ASP A 96 -6.44 -24.95 -8.41
C ASP A 96 -7.68 -24.77 -9.32
N THR A 97 -8.76 -24.18 -8.80
CA THR A 97 -9.97 -23.89 -9.59
C THR A 97 -10.13 -22.43 -10.00
N LEU A 98 -9.31 -21.54 -9.43
CA LEU A 98 -9.35 -20.11 -9.68
C LEU A 98 -8.06 -19.63 -10.34
N THR A 99 -8.21 -18.85 -11.42
CA THR A 99 -7.12 -18.09 -12.03
C THR A 99 -7.32 -16.60 -11.74
N VAL A 100 -6.28 -15.93 -11.24
CA VAL A 100 -6.31 -14.54 -10.77
C VAL A 100 -5.29 -13.67 -11.52
N GLY A 101 -5.49 -12.36 -11.49
CA GLY A 101 -4.45 -11.38 -11.82
C GLY A 101 -3.64 -11.00 -10.57
N ALA A 102 -2.35 -10.69 -10.75
CA ALA A 102 -1.49 -10.20 -9.68
C ALA A 102 -1.06 -8.74 -9.94
N GLU A 103 -1.25 -7.85 -8.97
CA GLU A 103 -0.87 -6.43 -9.08
C GLU A 103 0.10 -6.03 -7.98
N TRP A 104 1.26 -5.52 -8.35
CA TRP A 104 2.25 -5.05 -7.39
C TRP A 104 1.90 -3.65 -6.87
N GLY A 105 2.14 -3.42 -5.58
CA GLY A 105 2.02 -2.09 -4.99
C GLY A 105 2.84 -1.05 -5.77
N ASP A 106 2.22 0.10 -6.04
CA ASP A 106 2.77 1.18 -6.87
C ASP A 106 4.17 1.64 -6.45
N ASN A 107 4.47 1.55 -5.16
CA ASN A 107 5.76 1.94 -4.63
C ASN A 107 6.93 1.08 -5.14
N LEU A 108 6.67 -0.13 -5.66
CA LEU A 108 7.68 -1.01 -6.25
C LEU A 108 7.94 -0.70 -7.73
N GLN A 109 6.98 -0.09 -8.41
CA GLN A 109 7.03 0.17 -9.85
C GLN A 109 7.39 1.62 -10.17
N ASN A 110 6.87 2.56 -9.37
CA ASN A 110 6.84 3.99 -9.70
C ASN A 110 7.72 4.86 -8.79
N ALA A 111 8.28 4.30 -7.71
CA ALA A 111 9.09 5.05 -6.75
C ALA A 111 10.56 4.58 -6.74
N PRO A 112 11.54 5.52 -6.68
CA PRO A 112 12.93 5.14 -6.52
C PRO A 112 13.16 4.57 -5.11
N LEU A 113 13.40 3.26 -5.05
CA LEU A 113 13.71 2.55 -3.81
C LEU A 113 15.10 2.95 -3.28
N LYS A 114 15.22 3.10 -1.95
CA LYS A 114 16.43 3.66 -1.31
C LYS A 114 16.92 2.76 -0.19
N ALA A 115 18.21 2.49 -0.20
CA ALA A 115 18.88 1.74 0.86
C ALA A 115 18.73 2.45 2.22
N GLY A 116 18.43 1.66 3.25
CA GLY A 116 18.22 2.11 4.63
C GLY A 116 16.89 2.83 4.88
N THR A 117 16.01 2.95 3.88
CA THR A 117 14.63 3.43 4.05
C THR A 117 13.69 2.23 3.98
N PRO A 118 12.74 2.07 4.91
CA PRO A 118 11.77 0.99 4.84
C PRO A 118 11.06 0.94 3.48
N ILE A 119 10.92 -0.26 2.93
CA ILE A 119 10.16 -0.55 1.70
C ILE A 119 9.01 -1.46 2.09
N ARG A 120 7.81 -1.12 1.63
CA ARG A 120 6.65 -2.01 1.69
C ARG A 120 6.66 -2.87 0.43
N VAL A 121 6.72 -4.19 0.58
CA VAL A 121 6.48 -5.11 -0.53
C VAL A 121 5.02 -5.53 -0.43
N GLU A 122 4.23 -5.16 -1.42
CA GLU A 122 2.79 -5.41 -1.45
C GLU A 122 2.36 -5.99 -2.80
N ILE A 123 1.46 -6.96 -2.77
CA ILE A 123 0.81 -7.50 -3.96
C ILE A 123 -0.66 -7.80 -3.66
N GLY A 124 -1.54 -7.51 -4.61
CA GLY A 124 -2.95 -7.87 -4.57
C GLY A 124 -3.28 -8.94 -5.61
N LEU A 125 -4.18 -9.86 -5.27
CA LEU A 125 -4.72 -10.86 -6.20
C LEU A 125 -6.16 -10.51 -6.57
N PHE A 126 -6.51 -10.65 -7.85
CA PHE A 126 -7.79 -10.22 -8.42
C PHE A 126 -8.48 -11.36 -9.15
N ALA A 127 -9.71 -11.66 -8.75
CA ALA A 127 -10.59 -12.54 -9.50
C ALA A 127 -11.40 -11.75 -10.53
N ASP A 128 -11.93 -12.44 -11.54
CA ASP A 128 -12.84 -11.83 -12.52
C ASP A 128 -14.18 -11.46 -11.84
N PRO A 129 -14.53 -10.16 -11.71
CA PRO A 129 -15.77 -9.73 -11.07
C PRO A 129 -17.03 -10.19 -11.85
N THR A 130 -16.89 -10.53 -13.13
CA THR A 130 -18.01 -11.07 -13.92
C THR A 130 -18.30 -12.53 -13.62
N ALA A 131 -17.31 -13.28 -13.13
CA ALA A 131 -17.47 -14.64 -12.64
C ALA A 131 -18.01 -14.68 -11.20
N PHE A 132 -17.75 -13.63 -10.42
CA PHE A 132 -18.16 -13.48 -9.02
C PHE A 132 -18.91 -12.16 -8.80
N PRO A 133 -20.19 -12.05 -9.22
CA PRO A 133 -20.97 -10.81 -9.05
C PRO A 133 -21.42 -10.64 -7.60
N MET A 134 -20.50 -10.20 -6.74
CA MET A 134 -20.68 -10.07 -5.29
C MET A 134 -20.85 -8.59 -4.88
N PRO A 135 -21.71 -8.25 -3.90
CA PRO A 135 -21.84 -6.89 -3.39
C PRO A 135 -20.67 -6.46 -2.49
N GLY A 136 -20.36 -5.16 -2.52
CA GLY A 136 -19.31 -4.57 -1.71
C GLY A 136 -19.58 -3.10 -1.37
N TYR A 137 -18.60 -2.46 -0.75
CA TYR A 137 -18.70 -1.09 -0.25
C TYR A 137 -17.51 -0.26 -0.71
N THR A 138 -17.77 0.88 -1.35
CA THR A 138 -16.69 1.81 -1.70
C THR A 138 -16.15 2.49 -0.45
N VAL A 139 -14.85 2.33 -0.20
CA VAL A 139 -14.12 3.11 0.80
C VAL A 139 -13.56 4.37 0.17
N VAL A 140 -13.84 5.51 0.80
CA VAL A 140 -13.39 6.83 0.40
C VAL A 140 -12.34 7.35 1.39
N LYS A 141 -11.40 8.12 0.85
CA LYS A 141 -10.44 8.89 1.63
C LYS A 141 -11.15 10.12 2.17
N LEU A 142 -11.17 10.28 3.49
CA LEU A 142 -11.99 11.30 4.14
C LEU A 142 -11.35 12.69 4.06
N ASP A 143 -10.02 12.75 4.18
CA ASP A 143 -9.27 13.98 3.90
C ASP A 143 -8.43 13.77 2.63
N PRO A 144 -8.87 14.26 1.46
CA PRO A 144 -8.15 14.09 0.20
C PRO A 144 -6.86 14.92 0.13
N THR A 145 -6.65 15.87 1.04
CA THR A 145 -5.47 16.76 1.05
C THR A 145 -4.28 16.14 1.76
N LEU A 146 -4.52 15.22 2.70
CA LEU A 146 -3.47 14.48 3.40
C LEU A 146 -2.84 13.40 2.51
N LEU A 147 -1.64 12.96 2.88
CA LEU A 147 -1.07 11.75 2.29
C LEU A 147 -1.85 10.52 2.73
N ASP A 148 -1.89 9.47 1.92
CA ASP A 148 -2.70 8.27 2.22
C ASP A 148 -2.39 7.67 3.59
N ARG A 149 -1.12 7.72 4.02
CA ARG A 149 -0.69 7.24 5.33
C ARG A 149 -1.10 8.13 6.52
N GLU A 150 -1.55 9.34 6.23
CA GLU A 150 -1.93 10.38 7.20
C GLU A 150 -3.45 10.62 7.18
N SER A 151 -4.15 10.15 6.14
CA SER A 151 -5.59 10.31 5.98
C SER A 151 -6.37 9.17 6.64
N HIS A 152 -7.57 9.49 7.12
CA HIS A 152 -8.55 8.49 7.54
C HIS A 152 -9.38 8.03 6.33
N TYR A 153 -9.89 6.81 6.43
CA TYR A 153 -10.73 6.21 5.41
C TYR A 153 -12.07 5.79 6.01
N GLY A 154 -13.11 5.81 5.20
CA GLY A 154 -14.43 5.38 5.62
C GLY A 154 -15.34 5.01 4.45
N THR A 155 -16.50 4.45 4.75
CA THR A 155 -17.52 4.12 3.75
C THR A 155 -18.79 4.95 3.99
N LEU A 156 -19.56 5.18 2.92
CA LEU A 156 -20.89 5.79 2.98
C LEU A 156 -22.00 4.77 3.25
N GLY A 157 -21.64 3.50 3.43
CA GLY A 157 -22.60 2.41 3.69
C GLY A 157 -23.63 2.20 2.60
N VAL A 158 -23.31 2.63 1.38
CA VAL A 158 -24.09 2.31 0.19
C VAL A 158 -23.47 1.05 -0.41
N GLU A 159 -24.23 -0.03 -0.40
CA GLU A 159 -23.85 -1.27 -1.09
C GLU A 159 -23.87 -1.05 -2.60
N GLU A 160 -22.83 -1.56 -3.27
CA GLU A 160 -22.75 -1.64 -4.73
C GLU A 160 -22.77 -3.12 -5.14
N SER A 161 -23.73 -3.49 -5.99
CA SER A 161 -23.99 -4.88 -6.40
C SER A 161 -24.26 -4.98 -7.91
N PRO A 162 -23.43 -5.69 -8.70
CA PRO A 162 -22.14 -6.26 -8.28
C PRO A 162 -21.09 -5.16 -8.05
N TYR A 163 -20.17 -5.40 -7.12
CA TYR A 163 -19.00 -4.55 -6.96
C TYR A 163 -18.04 -4.75 -8.16
N PRO A 164 -17.41 -3.68 -8.68
CA PRO A 164 -16.61 -3.77 -9.91
C PRO A 164 -15.27 -4.48 -9.74
N GLU A 165 -14.92 -4.89 -8.52
CA GLU A 165 -13.63 -5.48 -8.16
C GLU A 165 -13.86 -6.68 -7.23
N VAL A 166 -13.12 -7.77 -7.45
CA VAL A 166 -13.13 -8.93 -6.54
C VAL A 166 -11.69 -9.32 -6.26
N ARG A 167 -11.36 -9.45 -4.98
CA ARG A 167 -10.05 -9.91 -4.50
C ARG A 167 -10.02 -11.42 -4.37
N ALA A 168 -8.81 -11.97 -4.34
CA ALA A 168 -8.60 -13.37 -4.01
C ALA A 168 -7.62 -13.48 -2.84
N TRP A 169 -7.87 -14.47 -1.99
CA TRP A 169 -6.96 -14.89 -0.93
C TRP A 169 -6.55 -16.34 -1.18
N ASP A 170 -5.26 -16.54 -1.39
CA ASP A 170 -4.58 -17.83 -1.29
C ASP A 170 -4.02 -18.01 0.13
N GLY A 171 -4.52 -19.02 0.85
CA GLY A 171 -4.08 -19.32 2.21
C GLY A 171 -2.68 -19.91 2.35
N GLY A 172 -2.04 -20.28 1.23
CA GLY A 172 -0.70 -20.85 1.16
C GLY A 172 0.36 -19.93 0.55
N ALA A 173 0.03 -18.68 0.23
CA ALA A 173 0.97 -17.78 -0.45
C ALA A 173 2.30 -17.61 0.30
N THR A 174 3.42 -17.59 -0.43
CA THR A 174 4.77 -17.41 0.11
C THR A 174 5.53 -16.27 -0.54
N LEU A 175 6.57 -15.78 0.13
CA LEU A 175 7.42 -14.68 -0.30
C LEU A 175 8.90 -15.07 -0.20
N ASP A 176 9.62 -14.88 -1.29
CA ASP A 176 11.09 -14.92 -1.36
C ASP A 176 11.61 -13.57 -1.85
N ILE A 177 12.66 -13.05 -1.20
CA ILE A 177 13.33 -11.82 -1.62
C ILE A 177 14.82 -12.03 -1.49
N ARG A 178 15.52 -12.00 -2.63
CA ARG A 178 16.96 -12.20 -2.69
C ARG A 178 17.60 -11.26 -3.69
N THR A 179 18.89 -10.97 -3.56
CA THR A 179 19.61 -10.30 -4.66
C THR A 179 19.63 -11.20 -5.89
N THR A 180 19.73 -10.62 -7.09
CA THR A 180 19.76 -11.39 -8.34
C THR A 180 20.98 -12.32 -8.47
N ASP A 181 22.03 -12.06 -7.69
CA ASP A 181 23.20 -12.94 -7.54
C ASP A 181 23.11 -13.94 -6.35
N GLY A 182 22.01 -13.90 -5.58
CA GLY A 182 21.77 -14.74 -4.41
C GLY A 182 22.64 -14.42 -3.18
N SER A 183 23.45 -13.37 -3.21
CA SER A 183 24.37 -13.04 -2.12
C SER A 183 23.69 -12.50 -0.85
N VAL A 184 22.51 -11.90 -0.97
CA VAL A 184 21.71 -11.41 0.15
C VAL A 184 20.32 -12.03 0.11
N VAL A 185 19.90 -12.62 1.22
CA VAL A 185 18.56 -13.16 1.44
C VAL A 185 17.84 -12.27 2.45
N VAL A 186 16.70 -11.73 2.04
CA VAL A 186 15.85 -10.84 2.85
C VAL A 186 14.65 -11.61 3.39
N ALA A 187 14.02 -12.40 2.52
CA ALA A 187 12.97 -13.36 2.85
C ALA A 187 13.31 -14.67 2.11
N ASP A 188 13.04 -15.80 2.77
CA ASP A 188 13.38 -17.14 2.28
C ASP A 188 12.13 -18.01 2.36
N GLU A 189 11.33 -17.98 1.28
CA GLU A 189 10.07 -18.73 1.15
C GLU A 189 9.18 -18.67 2.41
N ILE A 190 9.07 -17.49 3.01
CA ILE A 190 8.28 -17.31 4.22
C ILE A 190 6.79 -17.26 3.87
N ALA A 191 5.92 -17.67 4.79
CA ALA A 191 4.49 -17.44 4.66
C ALA A 191 4.22 -15.94 4.45
N TYR A 192 3.51 -15.60 3.37
CA TYR A 192 3.22 -14.21 3.03
C TYR A 192 1.92 -13.80 3.71
N GLY A 193 2.03 -12.99 4.77
CA GLY A 193 0.87 -12.54 5.54
C GLY A 193 -0.05 -11.65 4.69
N ALA A 194 -1.34 -12.01 4.67
CA ALA A 194 -2.39 -11.18 4.10
C ALA A 194 -2.93 -10.21 5.16
N GLU A 195 -3.35 -9.02 4.72
CA GLU A 195 -3.98 -7.99 5.53
C GLU A 195 -5.06 -7.23 4.73
N VAL A 196 -5.88 -6.45 5.43
CA VAL A 196 -6.82 -5.53 4.80
C VAL A 196 -6.15 -4.15 4.75
N ASN A 197 -5.98 -3.60 3.55
CA ASN A 197 -5.40 -2.26 3.41
C ASN A 197 -6.41 -1.15 3.77
N SER A 198 -5.96 0.11 3.71
CA SER A 198 -6.77 1.29 4.03
C SER A 198 -7.98 1.53 3.11
N THR A 199 -8.17 0.70 2.08
CA THR A 199 -9.32 0.78 1.18
C THR A 199 -10.21 -0.46 1.27
N GLY A 200 -9.97 -1.32 2.27
CA GLY A 200 -10.79 -2.50 2.53
C GLY A 200 -10.50 -3.68 1.63
N ARG A 201 -9.34 -3.71 0.96
CA ARG A 201 -8.92 -4.78 0.04
C ARG A 201 -8.00 -5.75 0.75
N VAL A 202 -8.14 -7.04 0.44
CA VAL A 202 -7.14 -8.05 0.78
C VAL A 202 -5.88 -7.82 -0.06
N VAL A 203 -4.75 -7.67 0.63
CA VAL A 203 -3.41 -7.56 0.04
C VAL A 203 -2.43 -8.42 0.82
N TYR A 204 -1.34 -8.83 0.20
CA TYR A 204 -0.21 -9.48 0.86
C TYR A 204 0.89 -8.46 1.08
N GLY A 205 1.42 -8.39 2.31
CA GLY A 205 2.24 -7.26 2.71
C GLY A 205 3.44 -7.62 3.57
N TYR A 206 4.62 -7.11 3.19
CA TYR A 206 5.87 -7.34 3.91
C TYR A 206 6.64 -6.05 4.12
N ASN A 207 7.01 -5.77 5.37
CA ASN A 207 7.75 -4.57 5.75
C ASN A 207 9.26 -4.82 5.72
N TRP A 208 9.91 -4.47 4.61
CA TRP A 208 11.36 -4.57 4.47
C TRP A 208 12.06 -3.36 5.13
N GLN A 209 12.50 -3.53 6.38
CA GLN A 209 12.92 -2.42 7.24
C GLN A 209 14.26 -1.77 6.89
N LYS A 210 15.24 -2.54 6.40
CA LYS A 210 16.63 -2.08 6.19
C LYS A 210 17.21 -2.62 4.89
N PRO A 211 16.65 -2.24 3.73
CA PRO A 211 17.18 -2.66 2.45
C PRO A 211 18.60 -2.15 2.26
N VAL A 212 19.48 -3.00 1.74
CA VAL A 212 20.82 -2.58 1.29
C VAL A 212 20.77 -2.30 -0.22
N GLY A 213 21.72 -1.52 -0.73
CA GLY A 213 21.73 -1.22 -2.15
C GLY A 213 22.06 -2.45 -2.98
N GLY A 214 21.32 -2.65 -4.07
CA GLY A 214 21.44 -3.83 -4.93
C GLY A 214 20.25 -4.03 -5.84
N GLU A 215 20.38 -4.98 -6.75
CA GLU A 215 19.28 -5.49 -7.58
C GLU A 215 18.71 -6.74 -6.90
N TYR A 216 17.39 -6.78 -6.75
CA TYR A 216 16.67 -7.82 -6.03
C TYR A 216 15.63 -8.46 -6.92
N LEU A 217 15.43 -9.75 -6.71
CA LEU A 217 14.33 -10.55 -7.19
C LEU A 217 13.34 -10.72 -6.04
N ILE A 218 12.10 -10.25 -6.24
CA ILE A 218 10.97 -10.49 -5.35
C ILE A 218 10.11 -11.55 -6.02
N THR A 219 9.90 -12.68 -5.35
CA THR A 219 9.13 -13.80 -5.85
C THR A 219 7.98 -14.08 -4.91
N VAL A 220 6.77 -14.16 -5.46
CA VAL A 220 5.57 -14.59 -4.74
C VAL A 220 5.04 -15.85 -5.39
N THR A 221 4.79 -16.87 -4.59
CA THR A 221 4.19 -18.14 -5.03
C THR A 221 2.82 -18.30 -4.39
N THR A 222 1.83 -18.69 -5.20
CA THR A 222 0.43 -18.89 -4.84
C THR A 222 0.03 -20.34 -5.12
N PRO A 223 0.22 -21.26 -4.16
CA PRO A 223 0.11 -22.70 -4.41
C PRO A 223 -1.33 -23.21 -4.55
N ALA A 224 -2.35 -22.37 -4.35
CA ALA A 224 -3.75 -22.77 -4.46
C ALA A 224 -4.53 -21.99 -5.53
N VAL A 225 -3.95 -20.93 -6.09
CA VAL A 225 -4.54 -20.17 -7.21
C VAL A 225 -3.57 -20.04 -8.36
N GLY A 226 -4.08 -20.18 -9.59
CA GLY A 226 -3.31 -19.90 -10.78
C GLY A 226 -3.21 -18.40 -11.05
N LEU A 227 -2.12 -17.95 -11.65
CA LEU A 227 -1.85 -16.59 -12.08
C LEU A 227 -2.04 -16.50 -13.60
N GLY A 228 -3.04 -15.74 -14.05
CA GLY A 228 -3.34 -15.57 -15.48
C GLY A 228 -2.82 -14.26 -16.07
N ALA A 229 -2.50 -13.29 -15.21
CA ALA A 229 -2.02 -11.98 -15.62
C ALA A 229 -1.21 -11.32 -14.50
N THR A 230 -0.32 -10.41 -14.87
CA THR A 230 0.32 -9.49 -13.93
C THR A 230 0.54 -8.12 -14.57
N ASP A 231 0.48 -7.06 -13.77
CA ASP A 231 0.76 -5.70 -14.21
C ASP A 231 2.27 -5.45 -14.43
N ALA A 232 3.12 -6.16 -13.69
CA ALA A 232 4.56 -6.09 -13.81
C ALA A 232 5.25 -7.40 -13.38
N GLY A 233 6.44 -7.62 -13.92
CA GLY A 233 7.23 -8.82 -13.63
C GLY A 233 7.01 -9.93 -14.65
N THR A 234 7.19 -11.17 -14.21
CA THR A 234 7.08 -12.37 -15.05
C THR A 234 6.35 -13.46 -14.28
N LEU A 235 5.41 -14.12 -14.96
CA LEU A 235 4.72 -15.30 -14.46
C LEU A 235 5.50 -16.56 -14.83
N SER A 236 5.46 -17.56 -13.96
CA SER A 236 6.01 -18.89 -14.23
C SER A 236 5.28 -19.96 -13.43
N ASP A 237 5.23 -21.15 -14.02
CA ASP A 237 4.81 -22.42 -13.42
C ASP A 237 5.99 -23.06 -12.65
N SER A 238 5.90 -23.09 -11.32
CA SER A 238 6.97 -23.57 -10.45
C SER A 238 6.97 -25.09 -10.25
N ASP A 239 5.82 -25.76 -10.40
CA ASP A 239 5.65 -27.19 -10.14
C ASP A 239 5.46 -28.05 -11.40
N GLY A 240 5.26 -27.42 -12.56
CA GLY A 240 5.17 -28.02 -13.87
C GLY A 240 3.77 -28.54 -14.23
N ASP A 241 2.72 -28.12 -13.52
CA ASP A 241 1.34 -28.56 -13.76
C ASP A 241 0.66 -27.87 -14.96
N GLY A 242 1.32 -26.87 -15.54
CA GLY A 242 0.83 -26.08 -16.67
C GLY A 242 0.05 -24.83 -16.28
N VAL A 243 0.01 -24.48 -14.99
CA VAL A 243 -0.58 -23.27 -14.43
C VAL A 243 0.54 -22.42 -13.83
N ASP A 244 0.64 -21.15 -14.25
CA ASP A 244 1.59 -20.26 -13.60
C ASP A 244 1.15 -20.02 -12.16
N ASP A 245 1.99 -20.28 -11.17
CA ASP A 245 1.71 -20.13 -9.73
C ASP A 245 2.69 -19.17 -9.05
N THR A 246 3.63 -18.62 -9.83
CA THR A 246 4.69 -17.76 -9.34
C THR A 246 4.76 -16.47 -10.14
N VAL A 247 4.86 -15.33 -9.45
CA VAL A 247 5.13 -14.02 -10.05
C VAL A 247 6.42 -13.45 -9.50
N THR A 248 7.26 -12.95 -10.39
CA THR A 248 8.58 -12.43 -10.05
C THR A 248 8.78 -11.00 -10.55
N LEU A 249 9.23 -10.11 -9.66
CA LEU A 249 9.55 -8.72 -9.95
C LEU A 249 11.02 -8.41 -9.63
N VAL A 250 11.72 -7.83 -10.60
CA VAL A 250 13.08 -7.29 -10.38
C VAL A 250 12.99 -5.85 -9.92
N VAL A 251 13.58 -5.52 -8.78
CA VAL A 251 13.63 -4.16 -8.24
C VAL A 251 15.06 -3.70 -7.98
N ASN A 252 15.31 -2.41 -8.14
CA ASN A 252 16.61 -1.79 -7.89
C ASN A 252 16.56 -0.90 -6.65
N VAL A 253 17.25 -1.30 -5.58
CA VAL A 253 17.42 -0.47 -4.38
C VAL A 253 18.67 0.40 -4.56
N GLY A 254 18.46 1.70 -4.76
CA GLY A 254 19.55 2.65 -4.90
C GLY A 254 20.35 2.80 -3.61
N ASN A 255 21.68 2.85 -3.71
CA ASN A 255 22.53 3.26 -2.59
C ASN A 255 22.07 4.63 -2.08
N LYS A 256 22.09 4.83 -0.76
CA LYS A 256 21.85 6.14 -0.16
C LYS A 256 22.92 7.10 -0.69
N GLY A 257 22.58 7.85 -1.74
CA GLY A 257 23.46 8.86 -2.31
C GLY A 257 23.79 9.85 -1.22
N GLY A 258 25.05 9.84 -0.77
CA GLY A 258 25.62 10.97 -0.07
C GLY A 258 25.58 12.13 -1.04
N GLY A 259 24.58 13.00 -0.90
CA GLY A 259 24.54 14.26 -1.59
C GLY A 259 25.77 15.06 -1.18
N ASN A 260 26.85 14.92 -1.94
CA ASN A 260 27.96 15.86 -1.93
C ASN A 260 27.40 17.16 -2.54
N GLY A 261 26.80 17.99 -1.68
CA GLY A 261 26.52 19.38 -1.98
C GLY A 261 27.84 20.06 -2.29
N GLY A 262 28.18 20.15 -3.58
CA GLY A 262 29.32 20.88 -4.11
C GLY A 262 29.15 22.38 -3.93
N GLY A 263 29.30 22.85 -2.69
CA GLY A 263 29.51 24.26 -2.36
C GLY A 263 31.00 24.59 -2.44
N ASN A 264 31.59 24.51 -3.64
CA ASN A 264 32.94 25.00 -3.88
C ASN A 264 32.92 26.53 -3.95
N GLY A 265 32.64 27.18 -2.81
CA GLY A 265 32.78 28.61 -2.59
C GLY A 265 34.09 28.87 -1.87
N GLY A 266 35.21 28.66 -2.57
CA GLY A 266 36.53 29.03 -2.10
C GLY A 266 36.56 30.51 -1.70
N ARG A 267 36.62 30.77 -0.40
CA ARG A 267 37.11 32.05 0.13
C ARG A 267 38.63 32.06 -0.08
N PRO A 268 39.19 32.99 -0.87
CA PRO A 268 40.62 33.22 -0.87
C PRO A 268 40.98 33.89 0.44
N ALA A 269 41.77 33.20 1.26
CA ALA A 269 42.55 33.82 2.31
C ALA A 269 43.62 34.74 1.68
N ASP A 270 43.79 35.89 2.34
CA ASP A 270 45.00 36.71 2.41
C ASP A 270 45.60 37.32 1.13
N ARG A 271 45.51 38.66 1.05
CA ARG A 271 46.73 39.49 0.98
C ARG A 271 46.62 40.80 1.78
N PRO A 272 47.71 41.23 2.45
CA PRO A 272 47.80 42.46 3.21
C PRO A 272 48.32 43.65 2.38
N ARG A 273 47.83 44.86 2.69
CA ARG A 273 48.40 46.19 2.37
C ARG A 273 47.61 47.19 3.24
N GLY A 274 48.17 47.99 4.13
CA GLY A 274 49.45 48.68 4.08
C GLY A 274 49.23 50.15 3.73
N GLY A 275 49.03 50.99 4.76
CA GLY A 275 49.54 52.36 4.81
C GLY A 275 48.74 53.52 4.20
N ASN A 276 48.37 54.45 5.11
CA ASN A 276 48.87 55.84 5.18
C ASN A 276 47.99 57.01 4.69
N GLY A 277 47.92 58.05 5.54
CA GLY A 277 47.51 59.44 5.26
C GLY A 277 46.00 59.70 5.27
N GLY A 278 45.43 60.72 5.91
CA GLY A 278 45.96 61.90 6.58
C GLY A 278 44.86 62.97 6.69
N GLN A 279 44.86 63.69 7.82
CA GLN A 279 44.52 65.11 8.04
C GLN A 279 43.17 65.77 7.64
N GLY A 280 42.72 66.67 8.54
CA GLY A 280 41.89 67.87 8.29
C GLY A 280 40.45 67.74 8.79
N GLY A 281 40.03 68.36 9.90
CA GLY A 281 39.67 69.80 10.03
C GLY A 281 38.21 69.98 9.57
N GLY A 282 37.21 70.36 10.36
CA GLY A 282 37.08 71.46 11.32
C GLY A 282 35.79 72.24 10.97
N ASN A 283 35.07 72.73 11.97
CA ASN A 283 33.88 73.64 11.93
C ASN A 283 32.56 73.07 11.36
N ALA A 284 31.36 73.52 11.74
CA ALA A 284 30.78 74.31 12.84
C ALA A 284 29.28 74.45 12.49
N LEU A 285 28.47 74.93 13.45
CA LEU A 285 27.06 75.40 13.34
C LEU A 285 26.01 74.27 13.40
N GLY A 286 25.02 74.24 14.30
CA GLY A 286 24.50 75.27 15.19
C GLY A 286 23.25 75.95 14.62
N ARG A 287 22.11 75.64 15.28
CA ARG A 287 20.79 76.30 15.30
C ARG A 287 19.71 75.83 14.32
N GLY A 288 18.53 75.63 14.90
CA GLY A 288 17.24 75.27 14.32
C GLY A 288 16.44 74.54 15.37
#